data_AF-A0A9X6YAX7-F1
#
_entry.id   AF-A0A9X6YAX7-F1
#
_cell.length_a   1.000
_cell.length_b   1.000
_cell.length_c   1.000
_cell.angle_alpha   90.00
_cell.angle_beta   90.00
_cell.angle_gamma   90.00
#
_symmetry.space_group_name_H-M   'P 1'
#
loop_
_entity.id
_entity.type
_entity.pdbx_description
1 polymer ?
#
loop_
_entity_poly.entity_id
_entity_poly.type
_entity_poly.pdbx_seq_one_letter_code
_entity_poly.pdbx_strand_id
1 'polypeptide(L)'
;MNAKQQMKDMQLRMERRFEEFAQKLNKAEKKLAEEKATHEKNKKDKLNKEHQEEYDNYLISIGKKKAPSKMTPQEQAEYDKYVASLGLGQKRK
;
A
#
# COMPACT_ATOMS: atom_id res chain seq x y z
N MET A 1 41.84 -44.09 14.01
CA MET A 1 41.86 -43.06 12.95
C MET A 1 43.01 -42.10 13.21
N ASN A 2 43.73 -41.65 12.19
CA ASN A 2 44.89 -40.76 12.31
C ASN A 2 44.43 -39.31 12.56
N ALA A 3 45.05 -38.58 13.50
CA ALA A 3 44.67 -37.22 13.91
C ALA A 3 44.59 -36.23 12.73
N LYS A 4 45.43 -36.42 11.70
CA LYS A 4 45.39 -35.62 10.46
C LYS A 4 44.09 -35.79 9.67
N GLN A 5 43.47 -36.97 9.71
CA GLN A 5 42.19 -37.22 9.03
C GLN A 5 41.04 -36.52 9.74
N GLN A 6 41.02 -36.56 11.08
CA GLN A 6 39.99 -35.88 11.88
C GLN A 6 40.02 -34.36 11.70
N MET A 7 41.22 -33.76 11.59
CA MET A 7 41.34 -32.32 11.31
C MET A 7 40.78 -31.95 9.93
N LYS A 8 41.03 -32.76 8.89
CA LYS A 8 40.47 -32.53 7.55
C LYS A 8 38.95 -32.64 7.54
N ASP A 9 38.40 -33.67 8.19
CA ASP A 9 36.95 -33.86 8.28
C ASP A 9 36.27 -32.72 9.05
N MET A 10 36.95 -32.17 10.08
CA MET A 10 36.49 -31.01 10.82
C MET A 10 36.54 -29.72 9.98
N GLN A 11 37.60 -29.50 9.20
CA GLN A 11 37.68 -28.36 8.27
C GLN A 11 36.57 -28.41 7.21
N LEU A 12 36.36 -29.56 6.57
CA LEU A 12 35.28 -29.76 5.59
C LEU A 12 33.89 -29.48 6.17
N ARG A 13 33.65 -29.89 7.43
CA ARG A 13 32.38 -29.59 8.12
C ARG A 13 32.22 -28.10 8.39
N MET A 14 33.30 -27.40 8.73
CA MET A 14 33.26 -25.95 8.95
C MET A 14 33.03 -25.20 7.64
N GLU A 15 33.75 -25.56 6.57
CA GLU A 15 33.56 -24.97 5.23
C GLU A 15 32.11 -25.12 4.77
N ARG A 16 31.54 -26.32 4.88
CA ARG A 16 30.12 -26.55 4.54
C ARG A 16 29.18 -25.67 5.38
N ARG A 17 29.43 -25.52 6.69
CA ARG A 17 28.63 -24.66 7.56
C ARG A 17 28.74 -23.19 7.17
N PHE A 18 29.93 -22.71 6.80
CA PHE A 18 30.13 -21.35 6.34
C PHE A 18 29.42 -21.09 5.00
N GLU A 19 29.47 -22.05 4.07
CA GLU A 19 28.72 -21.96 2.80
C GLU A 19 27.21 -21.91 3.04
N GLU A 20 26.68 -22.78 3.89
CA GLU A 20 25.26 -22.77 4.26
C GLU A 20 24.86 -21.44 4.93
N PHE A 21 25.74 -20.90 5.77
CA PHE A 21 25.52 -19.61 6.42
C PHE A 21 25.52 -18.46 5.43
N ALA A 22 26.50 -18.42 4.51
CA ALA A 22 26.57 -17.43 3.44
C ALA A 22 25.33 -17.48 2.54
N GLN A 23 24.83 -18.68 2.21
CA GLN A 23 23.57 -18.81 1.46
C GLN A 23 22.36 -18.29 2.23
N LYS A 24 22.28 -18.50 3.54
CA LYS A 24 21.20 -17.96 4.37
C LYS A 24 21.26 -16.44 4.43
N LEU A 25 22.46 -15.86 4.59
CA LEU A 25 22.65 -14.40 4.55
C LEU A 25 22.22 -13.82 3.21
N ASN A 26 22.68 -14.37 2.10
CA ASN A 26 22.27 -13.92 0.76
C ASN A 26 20.76 -13.99 0.54
N LYS A 27 20.08 -15.03 1.05
CA LYS A 27 18.62 -15.13 0.98
C LYS A 27 17.92 -14.08 1.84
N ALA A 28 18.45 -13.80 3.05
CA ALA A 28 17.90 -12.78 3.93
C ALA A 28 18.08 -11.37 3.35
N GLU A 29 19.24 -11.07 2.77
CA GLU A 29 19.50 -9.79 2.11
C GLU A 29 18.57 -9.55 0.93
N LYS A 30 18.35 -10.56 0.08
CA LYS A 30 17.39 -10.45 -1.02
C LYS A 30 15.97 -10.16 -0.53
N LYS A 31 15.50 -10.89 0.47
CA LYS A 31 14.18 -10.64 1.07
C LYS A 31 14.08 -9.23 1.65
N LEU A 32 15.10 -8.77 2.36
CA LEU A 32 15.12 -7.44 2.93
C LEU A 32 15.09 -6.35 1.84
N ALA A 33 15.78 -6.55 0.71
CA ALA A 33 15.74 -5.62 -0.41
C ALA A 33 14.35 -5.57 -1.06
N GLU A 34 13.71 -6.73 -1.26
CA GLU A 34 12.35 -6.83 -1.79
C GLU A 34 11.30 -6.19 -0.85
N GLU A 35 11.41 -6.43 0.46
CA GLU A 35 10.56 -5.81 1.48
C GLU A 35 10.74 -4.29 1.55
N LYS A 36 11.98 -3.79 1.45
CA LYS A 36 12.22 -2.34 1.40
C LYS A 36 11.58 -1.71 0.16
N ALA A 37 11.75 -2.32 -1.00
CA ALA A 37 11.16 -1.82 -2.25
C ALA A 37 9.62 -1.79 -2.20
N THR A 38 9.00 -2.86 -1.67
CA THR A 38 7.54 -2.91 -1.51
C THR A 38 7.04 -1.92 -0.46
N HIS A 39 7.75 -1.76 0.67
CA HIS A 39 7.40 -0.79 1.70
C HIS A 39 7.49 0.65 1.19
N GLU A 40 8.54 1.00 0.45
CA GLU A 40 8.67 2.33 -0.16
C GLU A 40 7.57 2.62 -1.18
N LYS A 41 7.23 1.64 -2.01
CA LYS A 41 6.11 1.76 -2.96
C LYS A 41 4.78 1.99 -2.22
N ASN A 42 4.48 1.16 -1.23
CA ASN A 42 3.26 1.29 -0.43
C ASN A 42 3.19 2.64 0.30
N LYS A 43 4.32 3.15 0.79
CA LYS A 43 4.39 4.48 1.42
C LYS A 43 4.07 5.59 0.42
N LYS A 44 4.62 5.51 -0.80
CA LYS A 44 4.31 6.47 -1.87
C LYS A 44 2.85 6.42 -2.30
N ASP A 45 2.29 5.21 -2.46
CA ASP A 45 0.89 5.02 -2.84
C ASP A 45 -0.05 5.56 -1.76
N LYS A 46 0.27 5.32 -0.48
CA LYS A 46 -0.47 5.86 0.66
C LYS A 46 -0.44 7.39 0.68
N LEU A 47 0.74 7.98 0.52
CA LEU A 47 0.90 9.44 0.50
C LEU A 47 0.14 10.08 -0.68
N ASN A 48 0.20 9.47 -1.86
CA ASN A 48 -0.54 9.93 -3.02
C ASN A 48 -2.06 9.88 -2.78
N LYS A 49 -2.54 8.82 -2.11
CA LYS A 49 -3.95 8.71 -1.76
C LYS A 49 -4.37 9.77 -0.75
N GLU A 50 -3.58 10.00 0.30
CA GLU A 50 -3.80 11.07 1.28
C GLU A 50 -3.83 12.45 0.62
N HIS A 51 -2.86 12.75 -0.25
CA HIS A 51 -2.84 14.01 -1.00
C HIS A 51 -4.05 14.16 -1.95
N GLN A 52 -4.51 13.07 -2.56
CA GLN A 52 -5.68 13.11 -3.45
C GLN A 52 -6.97 13.35 -2.65
N GLU A 53 -7.08 12.76 -1.46
CA GLU A 53 -8.19 13.02 -0.53
C GLU A 53 -8.18 14.49 -0.05
N GLU A 54 -7.03 15.03 0.32
CA GLU A 54 -6.88 16.44 0.70
C GLU A 54 -7.24 17.39 -0.45
N TYR A 55 -6.77 17.09 -1.66
CA TYR A 55 -7.10 17.89 -2.84
C TYR A 55 -8.59 17.83 -3.18
N ASP A 56 -9.20 16.64 -3.09
CA ASP A 56 -10.63 16.46 -3.28
C ASP A 56 -11.44 17.23 -2.24
N ASN A 57 -11.02 17.21 -0.97
CA ASN A 57 -11.63 17.98 0.10
C ASN A 57 -11.50 19.49 -0.13
N TYR A 58 -10.35 19.95 -0.64
CA TYR A 58 -10.17 21.33 -1.04
C TYR A 58 -11.13 21.71 -2.18
N LEU A 59 -11.25 20.89 -3.22
CA LEU A 59 -12.20 21.14 -4.31
C LEU A 59 -13.66 21.17 -3.80
N ILE A 60 -13.99 20.34 -2.81
CA ILE A 60 -15.29 20.37 -2.14
C ILE A 60 -15.49 21.68 -1.38
N SER A 61 -14.49 22.15 -0.63
CA SER A 61 -14.60 23.37 0.18
C SER A 61 -14.79 24.63 -0.67
N ILE A 62 -14.17 24.69 -1.84
CA ILE A 62 -14.36 25.80 -2.81
C ILE A 62 -15.56 25.58 -3.73
N GLY A 63 -16.36 24.53 -3.51
CA GLY A 63 -17.57 24.22 -4.29
C GLY A 63 -17.31 23.79 -5.74
N LYS A 64 -16.06 23.47 -6.11
CA LYS A 64 -15.70 22.95 -7.45
C LYS A 64 -15.94 21.44 -7.59
N LYS A 65 -16.06 20.72 -6.47
CA LYS A 65 -16.43 19.29 -6.43
C LYS A 65 -17.56 19.09 -5.44
N LYS A 66 -18.46 18.14 -5.69
CA LYS A 66 -19.49 17.75 -4.71
C LYS A 66 -18.89 16.70 -3.78
N ALA A 67 -19.23 16.78 -2.49
CA ALA A 67 -18.91 15.70 -1.56
C ALA A 67 -19.53 14.39 -2.07
N PRO A 68 -18.84 13.25 -1.93
CA PRO A 68 -19.40 11.96 -2.31
C PRO A 68 -20.72 11.75 -1.58
N SER A 69 -21.81 11.60 -2.34
CA SER A 69 -23.13 11.35 -1.77
C SER A 69 -23.15 9.97 -1.15
N LYS A 70 -23.75 9.85 0.04
CA LYS A 70 -24.03 8.54 0.64
C LYS A 70 -25.19 7.82 -0.06
N MET A 71 -25.98 8.55 -0.86
CA MET A 71 -27.09 8.00 -1.63
C MET A 71 -26.56 7.38 -2.93
N THR A 72 -27.14 6.24 -3.29
CA THR A 72 -26.98 5.66 -4.62
C THR A 72 -27.52 6.61 -5.70
N PRO A 73 -27.08 6.48 -6.97
CA PRO A 73 -27.58 7.33 -8.05
C PRO A 73 -29.12 7.33 -8.19
N GLN A 74 -29.77 6.19 -7.87
CA GLN A 74 -31.23 6.06 -7.90
C GLN A 74 -31.89 6.82 -6.76
N GLU A 75 -31.41 6.65 -5.52
CA GLU A 75 -31.90 7.39 -4.35
C GLU A 75 -31.69 8.89 -4.51
N GLN A 76 -30.56 9.31 -5.08
CA GLN A 76 -30.29 10.71 -5.39
C GLN A 76 -31.30 11.28 -6.40
N ALA A 77 -31.63 10.52 -7.45
CA ALA A 77 -32.61 10.94 -8.45
C ALA A 77 -34.04 11.02 -7.88
N GLU A 78 -34.41 10.10 -6.97
CA GLU A 78 -35.69 10.15 -6.26
C GLU A 78 -35.76 11.33 -5.30
N TYR A 79 -34.69 11.59 -4.56
CA TYR A 79 -34.57 12.76 -3.71
C TYR A 79 -34.67 14.06 -4.51
N ASP A 80 -33.99 14.16 -5.65
CA ASP A 80 -34.06 15.34 -6.51
C ASP A 80 -35.48 15.57 -7.06
N LYS A 81 -36.21 14.51 -7.43
CA LYS A 81 -37.64 14.59 -7.80
C LYS A 81 -38.51 15.07 -6.65
N TYR A 82 -38.27 14.54 -5.44
CA TYR A 82 -38.99 14.95 -4.24
C TYR A 82 -38.75 16.43 -3.91
N VAL A 83 -37.49 16.89 -3.90
CA VAL A 83 -37.14 18.31 -3.67
C VAL A 83 -37.74 19.23 -4.74
N ALA A 84 -37.76 18.79 -6.01
CA ALA A 84 -38.43 19.52 -7.09
C ALA A 84 -39.95 19.61 -6.88
N SER A 85 -40.58 18.54 -6.38
CA SER A 85 -42.02 18.52 -6.07
C SER A 85 -42.42 19.48 -4.94
N LEU A 86 -41.50 19.75 -4.02
CA LEU A 86 -41.67 20.74 -2.95
C LEU A 86 -41.43 22.18 -3.42
N GLY A 87 -41.09 22.40 -4.69
CA GLY A 87 -40.78 23.73 -5.23
C GLY A 87 -39.43 24.30 -4.77
N LEU A 88 -38.61 23.51 -4.08
CA LEU A 88 -37.32 23.92 -3.50
C LEU A 88 -36.14 23.77 -4.48
N GLY A 89 -36.36 23.15 -5.64
CA GLY A 89 -35.31 22.84 -6.63
C GLY A 89 -35.02 23.92 -7.68
N GLN A 90 -35.83 24.97 -7.79
CA GLN A 90 -35.56 26.07 -8.73
C GLN A 90 -34.73 27.16 -8.06
N LYS A 91 -33.44 27.23 -8.41
CA LYS A 91 -32.71 28.49 -8.27
C LYS A 91 -33.45 29.54 -9.10
N ARG A 92 -33.98 30.56 -8.43
CA ARG A 92 -34.37 31.80 -9.11
C ARG A 92 -33.14 32.28 -9.90
N LYS A 93 -33.34 32.52 -11.19
CA LYS A 93 -32.33 33.03 -12.12
C LYS A 93 -31.64 34.28 -11.58
#